data_AF-A0A653SNA4-F1
#
_entry.id   AF-A0A653SNA4-F1
#
_cell.length_a   1.000
_cell.length_b   1.000
_cell.length_c   1.000
_cell.angle_alpha   90.00
_cell.angle_beta   90.00
_cell.angle_gamma   90.00
#
_symmetry.space_group_name_H-M   'P 1'
#
loop_
_entity.id
_entity.type
_entity.pdbx_description
1 polymer ?
#
loop_
_entity_poly.entity_id
_entity_poly.type
_entity_poly.pdbx_seq_one_letter_code
_entity_poly.pdbx_strand_id
1 'polypeptide(L)'
;MNPSVSPSVRRYDLDWIRVGAFGLLILYHVGLVYGVYDWHIHSAHTFEWMREAILITNPWRLTLLFLVSGAALRFMTFRRTPRQVARTRFARLVPPLIFGALVLVPIQSWIESMDKGGWPNGVAGYAAWLVHEFSWSGIADGIPVNHLWFIVYIAVYSLVAVLLWRVPGLIDRLGDGLEKALQGPWLLILPILYLIAIRIGLFPWFGLTNTLHNDWYNHALSLVAFLFGFSIVRRESLWRTMERYRWIALALAAVALPIMMIQVWHPGGRAFWGVPKAVVYGIDQWAVIVAILGFGSKHLRDRGGPLLNYLTQATFPFYLAHQTVLVAAVWIIRPANLPAPVELLSLIAITFVGSLAVYEVVRRIPVIRPLWGLKPLDDRPWPLDLQALLKPKLRYHRRRRLLGVGVAAPLLALTVVAAAILAYPGFNNATQYLSELGGATARAPMIFNGGVFVAGVMAALAGIGFGLAVYALTGARVAGAVIAVVFVLAGAGMSASTLWPWPDPRHMVINLALGIQLAPVLLLWGLAKRRDLPRLKIFLAVTFVVMAILTVLTKHLVLPGTVNDANVGWWERLYAIVLVCWVGVAAWVLDRKLLSVATESPAPRPSSAAIEASL
;
A
#
# COMPACT_ATOMS: atom_id res chain seq x y z
N MET A 1 -30.24 34.28 -18.84
CA MET A 1 -30.17 32.82 -19.09
C MET A 1 -28.75 32.37 -18.82
N ASN A 2 -28.51 31.63 -17.74
CA ASN A 2 -27.19 31.02 -17.52
C ASN A 2 -26.99 29.97 -18.62
N PRO A 3 -25.92 30.03 -19.43
CA PRO A 3 -25.64 28.97 -20.39
C PRO A 3 -25.47 27.68 -19.60
N SER A 4 -26.26 26.66 -19.94
CA SER A 4 -26.11 25.31 -19.43
C SER A 4 -24.70 24.84 -19.77
N VAL A 5 -23.81 24.84 -18.77
CA VAL A 5 -22.45 24.30 -18.91
C VAL A 5 -22.60 22.84 -19.28
N SER A 6 -22.26 22.49 -20.52
CA SER A 6 -22.17 21.11 -20.95
C SER A 6 -21.32 20.34 -19.94
N PRO A 7 -21.77 19.18 -19.43
CA PRO A 7 -21.01 18.46 -18.42
C PRO A 7 -19.64 18.14 -19.02
N SER A 8 -18.58 18.72 -18.46
CA SER A 8 -17.22 18.46 -18.94
C SER A 8 -16.98 16.95 -18.93
N VAL A 9 -16.95 16.34 -20.11
CA VAL A 9 -16.78 14.89 -20.26
C VAL A 9 -15.48 14.50 -19.56
N ARG A 10 -15.58 13.55 -18.63
CA ARG A 10 -14.43 13.08 -17.86
C ARG A 10 -13.45 12.42 -18.83
N ARG A 11 -12.19 12.85 -18.80
CA ARG A 11 -11.10 12.28 -19.62
C ARG A 11 -10.59 10.97 -19.03
N TYR A 12 -11.19 9.85 -19.45
CA TYR A 12 -10.87 8.50 -18.96
C TYR A 12 -9.50 8.01 -19.42
N ASP A 13 -9.03 8.48 -20.58
CA ASP A 13 -7.67 8.25 -21.08
C ASP A 13 -6.61 8.64 -20.07
N LEU A 14 -6.73 9.81 -19.44
CA LEU A 14 -5.76 10.27 -18.43
C LEU A 14 -5.80 9.43 -17.15
N ASP A 15 -6.96 8.90 -16.78
CA ASP A 15 -7.08 7.98 -15.66
C ASP A 15 -6.44 6.62 -16.01
N TRP A 16 -6.65 6.08 -17.21
CA TRP A 16 -5.98 4.87 -17.70
C TRP A 16 -4.46 5.02 -17.76
N ILE A 17 -3.97 6.12 -18.33
CA ILE A 17 -2.54 6.41 -18.44
C ILE A 17 -1.91 6.49 -17.05
N ARG A 18 -2.57 7.15 -16.09
CA ARG A 18 -2.11 7.17 -14.70
C ARG A 18 -2.04 5.76 -14.12
N VAL A 19 -3.11 4.98 -14.22
CA VAL A 19 -3.16 3.61 -13.70
C VAL A 19 -2.04 2.75 -14.28
N GLY A 20 -1.84 2.80 -15.61
CA GLY A 20 -0.79 2.07 -16.30
C GLY A 20 0.62 2.51 -15.89
N ALA A 21 0.88 3.82 -15.84
CA ALA A 21 2.18 4.36 -15.45
C ALA A 21 2.57 4.02 -14.00
N PHE A 22 1.60 4.02 -13.07
CA PHE A 22 1.84 3.54 -11.69
C PHE A 22 1.98 2.02 -11.62
N GLY A 23 1.23 1.24 -12.40
CA GLY A 23 1.43 -0.21 -12.47
C GLY A 23 2.85 -0.56 -12.96
N LEU A 24 3.33 0.15 -13.97
CA LEU A 24 4.68 0.01 -14.48
C LEU A 24 5.76 0.44 -13.48
N LEU A 25 5.47 1.43 -12.63
CA LEU A 25 6.37 1.84 -11.54
C LEU A 25 6.63 0.70 -10.56
N ILE A 26 5.64 -0.14 -10.28
CA ILE A 26 5.83 -1.31 -9.40
C ILE A 26 6.83 -2.27 -10.03
N LEU A 27 6.67 -2.59 -11.32
CA LEU A 27 7.61 -3.46 -12.05
C LEU A 27 9.02 -2.85 -12.11
N TYR A 28 9.12 -1.54 -12.25
CA TYR A 28 10.40 -0.84 -12.20
C TYR A 28 11.11 -1.03 -10.85
N HIS A 29 10.42 -0.85 -9.72
CA HIS A 29 11.03 -1.07 -8.41
C HIS A 29 11.40 -2.54 -8.16
N VAL A 30 10.60 -3.48 -8.68
CA VAL A 30 11.01 -4.91 -8.66
C VAL A 30 12.30 -5.10 -9.46
N GLY A 31 12.43 -4.46 -10.63
CA GLY A 31 13.66 -4.49 -11.41
C GLY A 31 14.90 -3.96 -10.66
N LEU A 32 14.73 -2.94 -9.81
CA LEU A 32 15.83 -2.39 -8.99
C LEU A 32 16.40 -3.41 -8.00
N VAL A 33 15.59 -4.36 -7.51
CA VAL A 33 16.06 -5.46 -6.64
C VAL A 33 17.16 -6.29 -7.32
N TYR A 34 17.08 -6.43 -8.64
CA TYR A 34 18.01 -7.19 -9.47
C TYR A 34 19.08 -6.31 -10.15
N GLY A 35 18.98 -4.98 -9.96
CA GLY A 35 19.82 -4.00 -10.64
C GLY A 35 21.14 -3.71 -9.92
N VAL A 36 21.93 -2.84 -10.55
CA VAL A 36 23.24 -2.37 -10.06
C VAL A 36 23.17 -1.02 -9.34
N TYR A 37 21.97 -0.44 -9.23
CA TYR A 37 21.75 0.86 -8.62
C TYR A 37 21.51 0.72 -7.13
N ASP A 38 21.86 1.76 -6.36
CA ASP A 38 21.55 1.81 -4.94
C ASP A 38 20.05 1.62 -4.69
N TRP A 39 19.74 0.67 -3.82
CA TRP A 39 18.40 0.25 -3.48
C TRP A 39 18.39 -0.34 -2.07
N HIS A 40 17.20 -0.43 -1.46
CA HIS A 40 17.03 -0.88 -0.08
C HIS A 40 17.67 -2.26 0.18
N ILE A 41 17.25 -3.28 -0.59
CA ILE A 41 17.76 -4.66 -0.49
C ILE A 41 17.81 -5.27 -1.88
N HIS A 42 18.93 -5.87 -2.23
CA HIS A 42 19.12 -6.62 -3.47
C HIS A 42 18.82 -8.12 -3.30
N SER A 43 18.40 -8.76 -4.39
CA SER A 43 18.36 -10.22 -4.46
C SER A 43 19.77 -10.81 -4.36
N ALA A 44 19.86 -12.10 -4.04
CA ALA A 44 21.08 -12.87 -4.23
C ALA A 44 21.48 -12.99 -5.72
N HIS A 45 20.51 -12.81 -6.63
CA HIS A 45 20.71 -12.79 -8.09
C HIS A 45 20.68 -11.34 -8.57
N THR A 46 21.79 -10.80 -9.04
CA THR A 46 21.84 -9.49 -9.69
C THR A 46 22.30 -9.63 -11.14
N PHE A 47 21.79 -8.74 -12.00
CA PHE A 47 22.03 -8.81 -13.44
C PHE A 47 22.54 -7.48 -13.97
N GLU A 48 23.72 -7.49 -14.59
CA GLU A 48 24.32 -6.27 -15.13
C GLU A 48 23.46 -5.63 -16.23
N TRP A 49 22.83 -6.45 -17.09
CA TRP A 49 21.94 -5.99 -18.17
C TRP A 49 20.68 -5.24 -17.68
N MET A 50 20.40 -5.29 -16.38
CA MET A 50 19.33 -4.51 -15.76
C MET A 50 19.59 -3.01 -15.88
N ARG A 51 20.86 -2.59 -15.99
CA ARG A 51 21.26 -1.19 -16.24
C ARG A 51 20.63 -0.64 -17.53
N GLU A 52 20.54 -1.46 -18.56
CA GLU A 52 19.91 -1.13 -19.85
C GLU A 52 18.40 -1.29 -19.78
N ALA A 53 17.90 -2.38 -19.19
CA ALA A 53 16.46 -2.66 -19.11
C ALA A 53 15.66 -1.56 -18.39
N ILE A 54 16.24 -0.95 -17.36
CA ILE A 54 15.65 0.17 -16.63
C ILE A 54 15.37 1.38 -17.55
N LEU A 55 16.13 1.55 -18.64
CA LEU A 55 15.95 2.63 -19.62
C LEU A 55 14.64 2.52 -20.40
N ILE A 56 14.00 1.35 -20.44
CA ILE A 56 12.69 1.17 -21.10
C ILE A 56 11.64 2.14 -20.51
N THR A 57 11.79 2.50 -19.23
CA THR A 57 10.77 3.29 -18.52
C THR A 57 11.33 4.51 -17.81
N ASN A 58 12.64 4.55 -17.51
CA ASN A 58 13.26 5.64 -16.75
C ASN A 58 13.08 7.03 -17.42
N PRO A 59 13.29 7.20 -18.73
CA PRO A 59 13.24 8.52 -19.36
C PRO A 59 11.90 9.24 -19.21
N TRP A 60 10.79 8.55 -19.47
CA TRP A 60 9.50 9.18 -19.68
C TRP A 60 8.53 9.00 -18.50
N ARG A 61 8.64 7.94 -17.70
CA ARG A 61 7.59 7.53 -16.75
C ARG A 61 7.27 8.60 -15.72
N LEU A 62 8.28 9.17 -15.07
CA LEU A 62 8.07 10.20 -14.03
C LEU A 62 7.54 11.50 -14.63
N THR A 63 8.12 11.95 -15.74
CA THR A 63 7.67 13.16 -16.46
C THR A 63 6.21 13.04 -16.90
N LEU A 64 5.81 11.86 -17.40
CA LEU A 64 4.42 11.56 -17.74
C LEU A 64 3.51 11.64 -16.51
N LEU A 65 3.91 11.07 -15.38
CA LEU A 65 3.13 11.12 -14.13
C LEU A 65 2.95 12.55 -13.62
N PHE A 66 3.98 13.40 -13.70
CA PHE A 66 3.87 14.82 -13.37
C PHE A 66 2.91 15.56 -14.32
N LEU A 67 3.03 15.34 -15.63
CA LEU A 67 2.15 15.92 -16.64
C LEU A 67 0.69 15.55 -16.40
N VAL A 68 0.39 14.26 -16.25
CA VAL A 68 -0.98 13.77 -16.00
C VAL A 68 -1.51 14.23 -14.63
N SER A 69 -0.63 14.43 -13.64
CA SER A 69 -1.01 15.00 -12.35
C SER A 69 -1.42 16.47 -12.45
N GLY A 70 -0.70 17.26 -13.25
CA GLY A 70 -1.05 18.64 -13.58
C GLY A 70 -2.38 18.72 -14.34
N ALA A 71 -2.56 17.88 -15.37
CA ALA A 71 -3.82 17.80 -16.11
C ALA A 71 -5.00 17.49 -15.17
N ALA A 72 -4.85 16.53 -14.26
CA ALA A 72 -5.89 16.21 -13.28
C ALA A 72 -6.16 17.32 -12.26
N LEU A 73 -5.16 18.12 -11.89
CA LEU A 73 -5.39 19.31 -11.09
C LEU A 73 -6.24 20.32 -11.86
N ARG A 74 -6.01 20.51 -13.17
CA ARG A 74 -6.81 21.43 -13.98
C ARG A 74 -8.28 21.02 -14.06
N PHE A 75 -8.60 19.73 -14.20
CA PHE A 75 -10.00 19.28 -14.14
C PHE A 75 -10.69 19.61 -12.81
N MET A 76 -9.95 19.66 -11.71
CA MET A 76 -10.52 20.03 -10.41
C MET A 76 -10.92 21.51 -10.33
N THR A 77 -10.34 22.39 -11.14
CA THR A 77 -10.62 23.84 -11.11
C THR A 77 -11.93 24.21 -11.81
N PHE A 78 -12.46 23.36 -12.69
CA PHE A 78 -13.68 23.65 -13.47
C PHE A 78 -14.94 23.86 -12.62
N ARG A 79 -14.97 23.37 -11.38
CA ARG A 79 -16.12 23.46 -10.47
C ARG A 79 -15.74 24.00 -9.08
N ARG A 80 -14.55 24.55 -8.91
CA ARG A 80 -14.01 24.92 -7.59
C ARG A 80 -13.14 26.17 -7.66
N THR A 81 -13.16 26.98 -6.62
CA THR A 81 -12.27 28.14 -6.47
C THR A 81 -10.83 27.71 -6.16
N PRO A 82 -9.82 28.59 -6.36
CA PRO A 82 -8.42 28.31 -6.00
C PRO A 82 -8.25 27.81 -4.55
N ARG A 83 -8.97 28.43 -3.60
CA ARG A 83 -8.94 28.04 -2.19
C ARG A 83 -9.51 26.63 -1.98
N GLN A 84 -10.63 26.30 -2.64
CA GLN A 84 -11.24 24.98 -2.55
C GLN A 84 -10.35 23.88 -3.16
N VAL A 85 -9.68 24.17 -4.29
CA VAL A 85 -8.73 23.25 -4.93
C VAL A 85 -7.53 23.01 -4.02
N ALA A 86 -6.91 24.08 -3.48
CA ALA A 86 -5.79 23.96 -2.55
C ALA A 86 -6.15 23.14 -1.31
N ARG A 87 -7.29 23.43 -0.67
CA ARG A 87 -7.78 22.68 0.50
C ARG A 87 -8.00 21.20 0.18
N THR A 88 -8.61 20.89 -0.97
CA THR A 88 -8.87 19.51 -1.40
C THR A 88 -7.57 18.76 -1.71
N ARG A 89 -6.58 19.44 -2.29
CA ARG A 89 -5.26 18.85 -2.57
C ARG A 89 -4.47 18.61 -1.30
N PHE A 90 -4.40 19.59 -0.39
CA PHE A 90 -3.77 19.44 0.92
C PHE A 90 -4.35 18.24 1.69
N ALA A 91 -5.67 18.19 1.79
CA ALA A 91 -6.43 17.09 2.40
C ALA A 91 -6.11 15.69 1.82
N ARG A 92 -5.77 15.61 0.54
CA ARG A 92 -5.54 14.34 -0.16
C ARG A 92 -4.07 13.91 -0.13
N LEU A 93 -3.14 14.84 0.03
CA LEU A 93 -1.70 14.58 -0.08
C LEU A 93 -0.99 14.60 1.28
N VAL A 94 -1.34 15.52 2.17
CA VAL A 94 -0.60 15.73 3.42
C VAL A 94 -0.82 14.61 4.46
N PRO A 95 -2.06 14.17 4.78
CA PRO A 95 -2.22 13.07 5.72
C PRO A 95 -1.52 11.78 5.25
N PRO A 96 -1.60 11.39 3.96
CA PRO A 96 -0.83 10.25 3.46
C PRO A 96 0.68 10.43 3.44
N LEU A 97 1.17 11.65 3.19
CA LEU A 97 2.59 11.96 3.28
C LEU A 97 3.11 11.78 4.70
N ILE A 98 2.41 12.36 5.69
CA ILE A 98 2.77 12.23 7.11
C ILE A 98 2.72 10.77 7.54
N PHE A 99 1.65 10.05 7.20
CA PHE A 99 1.55 8.62 7.50
C PHE A 99 2.67 7.81 6.86
N GLY A 100 2.96 8.06 5.58
CA GLY A 100 4.03 7.39 4.87
C GLY A 100 5.42 7.67 5.48
N ALA A 101 5.71 8.92 5.83
CA ALA A 101 6.97 9.31 6.45
C ALA A 101 7.13 8.76 7.87
N LEU A 102 6.05 8.69 8.66
CA LEU A 102 6.11 8.22 10.05
C LEU A 102 6.00 6.70 10.20
N VAL A 103 5.43 6.00 9.22
CA VAL A 103 5.13 4.57 9.34
C VAL A 103 5.75 3.75 8.23
N LEU A 104 5.54 4.12 6.96
CA LEU A 104 5.96 3.28 5.83
C LEU A 104 7.47 3.35 5.57
N VAL A 105 8.05 4.55 5.62
CA VAL A 105 9.49 4.78 5.41
C VAL A 105 10.32 4.19 6.54
N PRO A 106 9.99 4.39 7.84
CA PRO A 106 10.78 3.83 8.92
C PRO A 106 10.83 2.29 8.92
N ILE A 107 9.80 1.62 8.40
CA ILE A 107 9.84 0.17 8.17
C ILE A 107 10.88 -0.18 7.10
N GLN A 108 10.92 0.55 5.99
CA GLN A 108 11.91 0.34 4.93
C GLN A 108 13.33 0.58 5.46
N SER A 109 13.56 1.70 6.15
CA SER A 109 14.87 2.04 6.73
C SER A 109 15.31 1.05 7.79
N TRP A 110 14.38 0.53 8.61
CA TRP A 110 14.69 -0.53 9.56
C TRP A 110 15.20 -1.77 8.83
N ILE A 111 14.43 -2.26 7.86
CA ILE A 111 14.73 -3.49 7.11
C ILE A 111 16.06 -3.36 6.37
N GLU A 112 16.29 -2.22 5.71
CA GLU A 112 17.55 -1.91 5.02
C GLU A 112 18.74 -1.91 5.99
N SER A 113 18.64 -1.22 7.13
CA SER A 113 19.72 -1.19 8.11
C SER A 113 20.01 -2.59 8.67
N MET A 114 18.96 -3.39 8.93
CA MET A 114 19.12 -4.77 9.36
C MET A 114 19.83 -5.65 8.31
N ASP A 115 19.57 -5.44 7.02
CA ASP A 115 20.28 -6.12 5.92
C ASP A 115 21.75 -5.67 5.84
N LYS A 116 22.02 -4.38 6.05
CA LYS A 116 23.35 -3.75 5.92
C LYS A 116 24.24 -3.86 7.18
N GLY A 117 23.83 -4.62 8.21
CA GLY A 117 24.67 -4.87 9.40
C GLY A 117 24.01 -4.56 10.75
N GLY A 118 22.74 -4.15 10.76
CA GLY A 118 21.95 -3.86 11.96
C GLY A 118 22.09 -2.42 12.46
N TRP A 119 21.16 -2.03 13.34
CA TRP A 119 21.19 -0.72 13.99
C TRP A 119 22.26 -0.67 15.09
N PRO A 120 23.06 0.42 15.16
CA PRO A 120 23.91 0.69 16.32
C PRO A 120 23.05 0.68 17.59
N ASN A 121 23.44 -0.04 18.64
CA ASN A 121 22.63 -0.18 19.88
C ASN A 121 21.22 -0.78 19.67
N GLY A 122 20.98 -1.49 18.56
CA GLY A 122 19.71 -2.16 18.28
C GLY A 122 18.51 -1.22 18.27
N VAL A 123 17.42 -1.61 18.95
CA VAL A 123 16.17 -0.85 19.00
C VAL A 123 16.37 0.56 19.58
N ALA A 124 17.30 0.74 20.51
CA ALA A 124 17.58 2.04 21.11
C ALA A 124 18.19 3.02 20.11
N GLY A 125 19.10 2.57 19.24
CA GLY A 125 19.67 3.42 18.20
C GLY A 125 18.67 3.75 17.11
N TYR A 126 17.77 2.83 16.76
CA TYR A 126 16.66 3.15 15.86
C TYR A 126 15.71 4.20 16.46
N ALA A 127 15.37 4.08 17.74
CA ALA A 127 14.55 5.07 18.41
C ALA A 127 15.24 6.44 18.46
N ALA A 128 16.55 6.47 18.71
CA ALA A 128 17.36 7.70 18.65
C ALA A 128 17.38 8.30 17.23
N TRP A 129 17.53 7.47 16.20
CA TRP A 129 17.44 7.90 14.80
C TRP A 129 16.06 8.50 14.50
N LEU A 130 14.96 7.84 14.88
CA LEU A 130 13.61 8.40 14.71
C LEU A 130 13.47 9.77 15.39
N VAL A 131 13.92 9.90 16.65
CA VAL A 131 13.87 11.17 17.36
C VAL A 131 14.69 12.25 16.64
N HIS A 132 15.86 11.90 16.11
CA HIS A 132 16.70 12.81 15.34
C HIS A 132 16.02 13.26 14.03
N GLU A 133 15.56 12.33 13.19
CA GLU A 133 14.95 12.64 11.89
C GLU A 133 13.71 13.53 12.02
N PHE A 134 12.91 13.31 13.07
CA PHE A 134 11.70 14.09 13.31
C PHE A 134 11.91 15.27 14.28
N SER A 135 13.16 15.59 14.64
CA SER A 135 13.51 16.80 15.38
C SER A 135 13.60 18.02 14.45
N TRP A 136 13.78 19.20 15.02
CA TRP A 136 13.97 20.43 14.24
C TRP A 136 15.19 20.36 13.31
N SER A 137 16.27 19.70 13.71
CA SER A 137 17.45 19.52 12.85
C SER A 137 17.15 18.56 11.70
N GLY A 138 16.56 17.39 11.96
CA GLY A 138 16.20 16.43 10.91
C GLY A 138 15.17 17.00 9.91
N ILE A 139 14.23 17.83 10.36
CA ILE A 139 13.33 18.57 9.47
C ILE A 139 14.09 19.56 8.58
N ALA A 140 15.11 20.24 9.11
CA ALA A 140 15.93 21.19 8.36
C ALA A 140 16.82 20.48 7.33
N ASP A 141 17.37 19.32 7.69
CA ASP A 141 18.22 18.48 6.83
C ASP A 141 17.40 17.75 5.75
N GLY A 142 16.09 17.58 5.99
CA GLY A 142 15.14 16.97 5.09
C GLY A 142 14.88 15.51 5.47
N ILE A 143 13.72 15.28 6.09
CA ILE A 143 13.28 13.95 6.52
C ILE A 143 13.36 12.95 5.35
N PRO A 144 13.87 11.72 5.58
CA PRO A 144 13.86 10.67 4.58
C PRO A 144 12.41 10.34 4.18
N VAL A 145 12.10 10.58 2.91
CA VAL A 145 10.78 10.31 2.32
C VAL A 145 10.79 9.10 1.39
N ASN A 146 11.97 8.56 1.03
CA ASN A 146 12.15 7.51 0.03
C ASN A 146 11.24 7.75 -1.19
N HIS A 147 10.46 6.75 -1.63
CA HIS A 147 9.57 6.87 -2.78
C HIS A 147 8.51 7.96 -2.66
N LEU A 148 8.22 8.47 -1.46
CA LEU A 148 7.23 9.51 -1.19
C LEU A 148 7.68 10.91 -1.64
N TRP A 149 8.93 11.07 -2.08
CA TRP A 149 9.42 12.33 -2.67
C TRP A 149 8.47 12.84 -3.76
N PHE A 150 7.91 11.95 -4.58
CA PHE A 150 6.96 12.32 -5.62
C PHE A 150 5.70 13.02 -5.06
N ILE A 151 5.17 12.58 -3.89
CA ILE A 151 4.04 13.25 -3.22
C ILE A 151 4.42 14.67 -2.77
N VAL A 152 5.61 14.84 -2.21
CA VAL A 152 6.12 16.15 -1.77
C VAL A 152 6.13 17.11 -2.97
N TYR A 153 6.67 16.66 -4.09
CA TYR A 153 6.79 17.47 -5.30
C TYR A 153 5.43 17.83 -5.88
N ILE A 154 4.51 16.88 -6.04
CA ILE A 154 3.15 17.19 -6.55
C ILE A 154 2.37 18.09 -5.59
N ALA A 155 2.61 18.05 -4.28
CA ALA A 155 1.96 18.94 -3.32
C ALA A 155 2.41 20.39 -3.54
N VAL A 156 3.72 20.61 -3.65
CA VAL A 156 4.31 21.94 -3.88
C VAL A 156 3.98 22.45 -5.28
N TYR A 157 4.10 21.62 -6.30
CA TYR A 157 3.77 22.01 -7.68
C TYR A 157 2.26 22.28 -7.85
N SER A 158 1.41 21.57 -7.11
CA SER A 158 -0.02 21.90 -7.05
C SER A 158 -0.25 23.28 -6.43
N LEU A 159 0.49 23.65 -5.38
CA LEU A 159 0.40 24.98 -4.79
C LEU A 159 0.86 26.05 -5.79
N VAL A 160 2.02 25.87 -6.43
CA VAL A 160 2.53 26.77 -7.48
C VAL A 160 1.50 26.94 -8.60
N ALA A 161 0.96 25.84 -9.14
CA ALA A 161 -0.04 25.90 -10.20
C ALA A 161 -1.32 26.64 -9.76
N VAL A 162 -1.78 26.45 -8.51
CA VAL A 162 -2.93 27.17 -7.97
C VAL A 162 -2.62 28.66 -7.76
N LEU A 163 -1.41 29.02 -7.34
CA LEU A 163 -0.98 30.41 -7.20
C LEU A 163 -0.91 31.11 -8.56
N LEU A 164 -0.31 30.48 -9.58
CA LEU A 164 -0.30 30.97 -10.95
C LEU A 164 -1.73 31.10 -11.50
N TRP A 165 -2.62 30.16 -11.16
CA TRP A 165 -4.02 30.21 -11.57
C TRP A 165 -4.82 31.35 -10.92
N ARG A 166 -4.40 31.87 -9.76
CA ARG A 166 -5.03 33.07 -9.17
C ARG A 166 -4.82 34.32 -10.00
N VAL A 167 -3.76 34.38 -10.80
CA VAL A 167 -3.49 35.49 -11.71
C VAL A 167 -4.49 35.42 -12.87
N PRO A 168 -5.42 36.39 -13.02
CA PRO A 168 -6.48 36.31 -14.02
C PRO A 168 -5.93 36.14 -15.44
N GLY A 169 -6.43 35.12 -16.15
CA GLY A 169 -6.06 34.84 -17.54
C GLY A 169 -4.65 34.29 -17.77
N LEU A 170 -3.77 34.22 -16.77
CA LEU A 170 -2.38 33.78 -16.96
C LEU A 170 -2.29 32.37 -17.55
N ILE A 171 -3.02 31.43 -16.96
CA ILE A 171 -2.99 30.02 -17.39
C ILE A 171 -3.60 29.86 -18.79
N ASP A 172 -4.63 30.64 -19.13
CA ASP A 172 -5.23 30.57 -20.45
C ASP A 172 -4.27 31.16 -21.51
N ARG A 173 -3.61 32.28 -21.22
CA ARG A 173 -2.53 32.86 -22.06
C ARG A 173 -1.36 31.89 -22.26
N LEU A 174 -0.90 31.23 -21.20
CA LEU A 174 0.13 30.19 -21.29
C LEU A 174 -0.34 29.04 -22.19
N GLY A 175 -1.57 28.58 -22.00
CA GLY A 175 -2.18 27.55 -22.85
C GLY A 175 -2.29 27.97 -24.32
N ASP A 176 -2.67 29.21 -24.61
CA ASP A 176 -2.76 29.75 -25.97
C ASP A 176 -1.38 29.91 -26.62
N GLY A 177 -0.39 30.36 -25.85
CA GLY A 177 1.01 30.42 -26.29
C GLY A 177 1.55 29.04 -26.64
N LEU A 178 1.30 28.04 -25.80
CA LEU A 178 1.67 26.64 -26.07
C LEU A 178 0.94 26.09 -27.30
N GLU A 179 -0.36 26.37 -27.44
CA GLU A 179 -1.15 25.96 -28.60
C GLU A 179 -0.60 26.52 -29.91
N LYS A 180 -0.14 27.78 -29.91
CA LYS A 180 0.52 28.41 -31.06
C LYS A 180 1.92 27.85 -31.32
N ALA A 181 2.73 27.67 -30.28
CA ALA A 181 4.12 27.24 -30.40
C ALA A 181 4.25 25.75 -30.81
N LEU A 182 3.27 24.92 -30.49
CA LEU A 182 3.32 23.47 -30.67
C LEU A 182 2.47 22.98 -31.85
N GLN A 183 2.26 23.81 -32.86
CA GLN A 183 1.52 23.42 -34.04
C GLN A 183 2.35 22.48 -34.94
N GLY A 184 1.69 21.44 -35.47
CA GLY A 184 2.31 20.51 -36.40
C GLY A 184 3.54 19.80 -35.79
N PRO A 185 4.69 19.75 -36.50
CA PRO A 185 5.87 19.02 -36.03
C PRO A 185 6.53 19.65 -34.79
N TRP A 186 6.25 20.93 -34.49
CA TRP A 186 6.78 21.61 -33.32
C TRP A 186 6.29 21.01 -31.99
N LEU A 187 5.17 20.28 -32.02
CA LEU A 187 4.72 19.48 -30.88
C LEU A 187 5.78 18.45 -30.45
N LEU A 188 6.53 17.88 -31.40
CA LEU A 188 7.63 16.95 -31.11
C LEU A 188 8.93 17.71 -30.86
N ILE A 189 9.28 18.63 -31.76
CA ILE A 189 10.60 19.28 -31.78
C ILE A 189 10.83 20.12 -30.51
N LEU A 190 9.91 21.03 -30.17
CA LEU A 190 10.16 22.03 -29.14
C LEU A 190 10.33 21.39 -27.74
N PRO A 191 9.47 20.44 -27.29
CA PRO A 191 9.68 19.78 -26.01
C PRO A 191 10.93 18.88 -26.00
N ILE A 192 11.28 18.23 -27.11
CA ILE A 192 12.54 17.47 -27.23
C ILE A 192 13.74 18.41 -27.02
N LEU A 193 13.79 19.54 -27.72
CA LEU A 193 14.87 20.51 -27.58
C LEU A 193 14.97 21.04 -26.14
N TYR A 194 13.83 21.32 -25.51
CA TYR A 194 13.78 21.73 -24.11
C TYR A 194 14.38 20.66 -23.18
N LEU A 195 13.96 19.40 -23.31
CA LEU A 195 14.45 18.29 -22.49
C LEU A 195 15.95 18.04 -22.69
N ILE A 196 16.43 18.16 -23.92
CA ILE A 196 17.86 18.06 -24.24
C ILE A 196 18.63 19.21 -23.58
N ALA A 197 18.14 20.45 -23.71
CA ALA A 197 18.79 21.63 -23.15
C ALA A 197 18.93 21.55 -21.63
N ILE A 198 17.87 21.17 -20.90
CA ILE A 198 17.96 21.03 -19.44
C ILE A 198 18.85 19.84 -19.03
N ARG A 199 18.91 18.78 -19.84
CA ARG A 199 19.74 17.61 -19.54
C ARG A 199 21.21 17.84 -19.80
N ILE A 200 21.56 18.71 -20.75
CA ILE A 200 22.95 19.13 -20.98
C ILE A 200 23.33 20.24 -19.98
N GLY A 201 22.45 21.21 -19.77
CA GLY A 201 22.75 22.42 -19.00
C GLY A 201 22.61 22.30 -17.49
N LEU A 202 21.70 21.46 -16.97
CA LEU A 202 21.42 21.38 -15.53
C LEU A 202 21.78 20.02 -14.92
N PHE A 203 21.52 18.91 -15.61
CA PHE A 203 21.76 17.57 -15.04
C PHE A 203 23.22 17.32 -14.61
N PRO A 204 24.27 17.76 -15.34
CA PRO A 204 25.65 17.55 -14.88
C PRO A 204 26.01 18.29 -13.58
N TRP A 205 25.33 19.38 -13.28
CA TRP A 205 25.59 20.22 -12.11
C TRP A 205 24.77 19.81 -10.89
N PHE A 206 23.50 19.46 -11.11
CA PHE A 206 22.54 19.22 -10.03
C PHE A 206 22.15 17.74 -9.88
N GLY A 207 22.28 16.94 -10.93
CA GLY A 207 21.82 15.54 -10.92
C GLY A 207 20.33 15.40 -10.62
N LEU A 208 19.97 14.30 -9.96
CA LEU A 208 18.65 14.07 -9.36
C LEU A 208 18.85 13.84 -7.87
N THR A 209 18.57 14.86 -7.05
CA THR A 209 18.81 14.79 -5.60
C THR A 209 17.58 14.31 -4.84
N ASN A 210 16.38 14.49 -5.39
CA ASN A 210 15.10 14.33 -4.69
C ASN A 210 14.98 15.22 -3.43
N THR A 211 15.82 16.25 -3.32
CA THR A 211 15.78 17.25 -2.23
C THR A 211 15.11 18.52 -2.74
N LEU A 212 13.85 18.73 -2.34
CA LEU A 212 12.94 19.74 -2.89
C LEU A 212 13.52 21.17 -3.00
N HIS A 213 14.44 21.59 -2.12
CA HIS A 213 14.99 22.95 -2.17
C HIS A 213 16.23 23.08 -3.06
N ASN A 214 16.86 21.97 -3.47
CA ASN A 214 18.12 21.95 -4.21
C ASN A 214 18.11 20.96 -5.40
N ASP A 215 16.94 20.71 -6.01
CA ASP A 215 16.78 19.74 -7.10
C ASP A 215 16.47 20.42 -8.45
N TRP A 216 17.31 21.38 -8.84
CA TRP A 216 17.03 22.32 -9.94
C TRP A 216 16.76 21.65 -11.28
N TYR A 217 17.48 20.58 -11.63
CA TYR A 217 17.19 19.81 -12.83
C TYR A 217 15.80 19.17 -12.76
N ASN A 218 15.45 18.54 -11.64
CA ASN A 218 14.13 17.93 -11.47
C ASN A 218 13.01 18.98 -11.42
N HIS A 219 13.25 20.18 -10.87
CA HIS A 219 12.28 21.28 -11.00
C HIS A 219 12.06 21.67 -12.44
N ALA A 220 13.14 21.90 -13.20
CA ALA A 220 13.02 22.22 -14.62
C ALA A 220 12.25 21.12 -15.36
N LEU A 221 12.53 19.84 -15.09
CA LEU A 221 11.84 18.73 -15.72
C LEU A 221 10.37 18.58 -15.26
N SER A 222 10.16 18.42 -13.96
CA SER A 222 8.92 17.93 -13.36
C SER A 222 7.91 19.05 -13.12
N LEU A 223 8.33 20.25 -12.69
CA LEU A 223 7.42 21.39 -12.55
C LEU A 223 6.92 21.85 -13.92
N VAL A 224 7.81 21.93 -14.93
CA VAL A 224 7.40 22.33 -16.28
C VAL A 224 6.48 21.29 -16.89
N ALA A 225 6.76 19.99 -16.77
CA ALA A 225 5.83 18.95 -17.21
C ALA A 225 4.46 19.05 -16.51
N PHE A 226 4.45 19.31 -15.21
CA PHE A 226 3.21 19.51 -14.44
C PHE A 226 2.42 20.73 -14.91
N LEU A 227 3.07 21.88 -15.08
CA LEU A 227 2.43 23.12 -15.57
C LEU A 227 1.99 22.99 -17.03
N PHE A 228 2.75 22.29 -17.86
CA PHE A 228 2.38 21.93 -19.22
C PHE A 228 1.06 21.16 -19.20
N GLY A 229 1.00 20.05 -18.46
CA GLY A 229 -0.22 19.26 -18.29
C GLY A 229 -1.40 20.08 -17.77
N PHE A 230 -1.18 20.98 -16.80
CA PHE A 230 -2.20 21.88 -16.26
C PHE A 230 -2.74 22.90 -17.29
N SER A 231 -1.90 23.31 -18.25
CA SER A 231 -2.24 24.34 -19.24
C SER A 231 -2.94 23.78 -20.48
N ILE A 232 -2.59 22.57 -20.93
CA ILE A 232 -3.06 22.01 -22.22
C ILE A 232 -4.44 21.34 -22.18
N VAL A 233 -5.03 21.12 -20.99
CA VAL A 233 -6.29 20.35 -20.85
C VAL A 233 -7.44 20.90 -21.69
N ARG A 234 -7.56 22.22 -21.85
CA ARG A 234 -8.65 22.86 -22.61
C ARG A 234 -8.33 23.03 -24.11
N ARG A 235 -7.15 22.60 -24.57
CA ARG A 235 -6.63 22.85 -25.93
C ARG A 235 -6.79 21.60 -26.78
N GLU A 236 -7.98 21.43 -27.34
CA GLU A 236 -8.33 20.22 -28.11
C GLU A 236 -7.46 20.04 -29.37
N SER A 237 -6.92 21.12 -29.94
CA SER A 237 -6.01 21.08 -31.08
C SER A 237 -4.70 20.34 -30.75
N LEU A 238 -4.16 20.52 -29.54
CA LEU A 238 -2.94 19.86 -29.09
C LEU A 238 -3.17 18.35 -28.95
N TRP A 239 -4.31 17.95 -28.38
CA TRP A 239 -4.70 16.53 -28.30
C TRP A 239 -4.83 15.91 -29.69
N ARG A 240 -5.53 16.57 -30.62
CA ARG A 240 -5.61 16.14 -32.03
C ARG A 240 -4.24 16.05 -32.71
N THR A 241 -3.33 16.96 -32.40
CA THR A 241 -1.96 16.94 -32.92
C THR A 241 -1.18 15.75 -32.34
N MET A 242 -1.27 15.49 -31.03
CA MET A 242 -0.70 14.28 -30.41
C MET A 242 -1.24 13.00 -31.06
N GLU A 243 -2.55 12.93 -31.30
CA GLU A 243 -3.17 11.81 -32.02
C GLU A 243 -2.59 11.65 -33.42
N ARG A 244 -2.44 12.75 -34.19
CA ARG A 244 -1.86 12.71 -35.55
C ARG A 244 -0.42 12.19 -35.55
N TYR A 245 0.40 12.63 -34.60
CA TYR A 245 1.83 12.31 -34.55
C TYR A 245 2.16 11.02 -33.78
N ARG A 246 1.18 10.33 -33.19
CA ARG A 246 1.39 9.13 -32.34
C ARG A 246 2.27 8.04 -32.97
N TRP A 247 2.15 7.80 -34.28
CA TRP A 247 2.93 6.78 -34.98
C TRP A 247 4.36 7.22 -35.26
N ILE A 248 4.56 8.50 -35.61
CA ILE A 248 5.90 9.10 -35.77
C ILE A 248 6.62 9.07 -34.42
N ALA A 249 5.92 9.47 -33.35
CA ALA A 249 6.45 9.44 -31.99
C ALA A 249 6.81 8.01 -31.56
N LEU A 250 5.96 7.01 -31.87
CA LEU A 250 6.28 5.61 -31.60
C LEU A 250 7.51 5.13 -32.38
N ALA A 251 7.63 5.49 -33.65
CA ALA A 251 8.80 5.14 -34.46
C ALA A 251 10.09 5.79 -33.92
N LEU A 252 10.03 7.06 -33.53
CA LEU A 252 11.15 7.75 -32.89
C LEU A 252 11.56 7.06 -31.59
N ALA A 253 10.61 6.69 -30.73
CA ALA A 253 10.89 5.95 -29.50
C ALA A 253 11.49 4.56 -29.77
N ALA A 254 10.94 3.82 -30.74
CA ALA A 254 11.41 2.49 -31.10
C ALA A 254 12.85 2.49 -31.63
N VAL A 255 13.30 3.60 -32.24
CA VAL A 255 14.68 3.79 -32.69
C VAL A 255 15.57 4.34 -31.57
N ALA A 256 15.09 5.32 -30.80
CA ALA A 256 15.87 5.98 -29.76
C ALA A 256 16.23 5.03 -28.60
N LEU A 257 15.32 4.14 -28.19
CA LEU A 257 15.54 3.23 -27.07
C LEU A 257 16.74 2.27 -27.30
N PRO A 258 16.84 1.50 -28.40
CA PRO A 258 18.02 0.67 -28.67
C PRO A 258 19.32 1.48 -28.74
N ILE A 259 19.31 2.66 -29.38
CA ILE A 259 20.50 3.53 -29.44
C ILE A 259 20.93 3.93 -28.03
N MET A 260 19.98 4.31 -27.17
CA MET A 260 20.25 4.69 -25.79
C MET A 260 20.79 3.50 -24.98
N MET A 261 20.26 2.29 -25.18
CA MET A 261 20.78 1.07 -24.53
C MET A 261 22.23 0.80 -24.96
N ILE A 262 22.54 0.90 -26.25
CA ILE A 262 23.91 0.75 -26.79
C ILE A 262 24.84 1.81 -26.19
N GLN A 263 24.39 3.07 -26.07
CA GLN A 263 25.16 4.14 -25.44
C GLN A 263 25.38 3.92 -23.93
N VAL A 264 24.52 3.17 -23.25
CA VAL A 264 24.70 2.85 -21.82
C VAL A 264 25.68 1.70 -21.61
N TRP A 265 25.60 0.70 -22.50
CA TRP A 265 26.46 -0.47 -22.51
C TRP A 265 27.89 -0.14 -22.95
N HIS A 266 28.05 0.65 -24.03
CA HIS A 266 29.35 0.94 -24.61
C HIS A 266 30.12 2.03 -23.81
N PRO A 267 31.40 1.82 -23.44
CA PRO A 267 32.20 2.80 -22.67
C PRO A 267 32.28 4.17 -23.34
N GLY A 268 32.34 4.20 -24.68
CA GLY A 268 32.31 5.43 -25.49
C GLY A 268 31.01 6.21 -25.45
N GLY A 269 29.94 5.71 -24.84
CA GLY A 269 28.66 6.43 -24.70
C GLY A 269 28.72 7.64 -23.75
N ARG A 270 29.86 7.85 -23.08
CA ARG A 270 30.18 9.07 -22.33
C ARG A 270 30.95 10.12 -23.15
N ALA A 271 31.18 9.88 -24.45
CA ALA A 271 31.85 10.83 -25.34
C ALA A 271 31.18 12.22 -25.31
N PHE A 272 31.99 13.26 -25.52
CA PHE A 272 31.55 14.66 -25.51
C PHE A 272 30.71 15.01 -24.27
N TRP A 273 31.19 14.64 -23.08
CA TRP A 273 30.49 14.88 -21.81
C TRP A 273 29.07 14.27 -21.74
N GLY A 274 28.81 13.21 -22.53
CA GLY A 274 27.52 12.53 -22.57
C GLY A 274 26.43 13.23 -23.40
N VAL A 275 26.78 14.25 -24.19
CA VAL A 275 25.82 14.99 -25.05
C VAL A 275 25.04 14.07 -26.00
N PRO A 276 25.66 13.13 -26.75
CA PRO A 276 24.91 12.23 -27.62
C PRO A 276 23.85 11.41 -26.87
N LYS A 277 24.17 10.96 -25.65
CA LYS A 277 23.24 10.25 -24.77
C LYS A 277 22.13 11.18 -24.26
N ALA A 278 22.44 12.44 -23.95
CA ALA A 278 21.44 13.43 -23.55
C ALA A 278 20.42 13.70 -24.67
N VAL A 279 20.89 13.79 -25.92
CA VAL A 279 20.06 13.98 -27.11
C VAL A 279 19.09 12.81 -27.29
N VAL A 280 19.60 11.58 -27.34
CA VAL A 280 18.76 10.39 -27.55
C VAL A 280 17.77 10.21 -26.41
N TYR A 281 18.17 10.48 -25.17
CA TYR A 281 17.29 10.42 -24.00
C TYR A 281 16.13 11.43 -24.09
N GLY A 282 16.40 12.67 -24.50
CA GLY A 282 15.35 13.68 -24.67
C GLY A 282 14.37 13.34 -25.79
N ILE A 283 14.87 12.75 -26.89
CA ILE A 283 14.05 12.23 -27.99
C ILE A 283 13.14 11.11 -27.48
N ASP A 284 13.72 10.05 -26.88
CA ASP A 284 12.96 8.92 -26.32
C ASP A 284 11.89 9.40 -25.33
N GLN A 285 12.30 10.23 -24.38
CA GLN A 285 11.45 10.73 -23.31
C GLN A 285 10.17 11.38 -23.81
N TRP A 286 10.28 12.35 -24.74
CA TRP A 286 9.09 13.03 -25.26
C TRP A 286 8.34 12.21 -26.31
N ALA A 287 9.06 11.48 -27.16
CA ALA A 287 8.46 10.64 -28.18
C ALA A 287 7.56 9.57 -27.55
N VAL A 288 8.01 8.91 -26.48
CA VAL A 288 7.17 7.96 -25.72
C VAL A 288 5.98 8.67 -25.08
N ILE A 289 6.15 9.85 -24.49
CA ILE A 289 5.03 10.62 -23.91
C ILE A 289 3.97 10.94 -24.97
N VAL A 290 4.37 11.44 -26.14
CA VAL A 290 3.41 11.77 -27.22
C VAL A 290 2.76 10.51 -27.78
N ALA A 291 3.49 9.40 -27.90
CA ALA A 291 2.90 8.12 -28.30
C ALA A 291 1.83 7.69 -27.28
N ILE A 292 2.15 7.66 -25.98
CA ILE A 292 1.20 7.27 -24.93
C ILE A 292 -0.02 8.18 -24.89
N LEU A 293 0.17 9.50 -24.90
CA LEU A 293 -0.94 10.48 -24.88
C LEU A 293 -1.77 10.41 -26.16
N GLY A 294 -1.15 10.25 -27.33
CA GLY A 294 -1.84 10.17 -28.62
C GLY A 294 -2.63 8.87 -28.79
N PHE A 295 -2.06 7.72 -28.43
CA PHE A 295 -2.78 6.45 -28.43
C PHE A 295 -3.87 6.42 -27.34
N GLY A 296 -3.59 6.96 -26.15
CA GLY A 296 -4.55 7.08 -25.06
C GLY A 296 -5.76 7.94 -25.44
N SER A 297 -5.53 9.14 -25.96
CA SER A 297 -6.60 10.04 -26.42
C SER A 297 -7.45 9.39 -27.51
N LYS A 298 -6.83 8.74 -28.50
CA LYS A 298 -7.57 8.12 -29.60
C LYS A 298 -8.42 6.91 -29.17
N HIS A 299 -7.92 6.05 -28.28
CA HIS A 299 -8.55 4.75 -28.02
C HIS A 299 -9.22 4.63 -26.65
N LEU A 300 -8.84 5.45 -25.67
CA LEU A 300 -9.25 5.32 -24.27
C LEU A 300 -10.05 6.52 -23.74
N ARG A 301 -10.19 7.61 -24.50
CA ARG A 301 -10.82 8.86 -24.07
C ARG A 301 -12.21 8.68 -23.50
N ASP A 302 -13.02 7.85 -24.14
CA ASP A 302 -14.40 7.58 -23.74
C ASP A 302 -14.58 6.18 -23.08
N ARG A 303 -13.47 5.47 -22.81
CA ARG A 303 -13.49 4.12 -22.25
C ARG A 303 -13.50 4.14 -20.71
N GLY A 304 -14.61 4.60 -20.15
CA GLY A 304 -14.90 4.48 -18.73
C GLY A 304 -15.29 3.05 -18.32
N GLY A 305 -15.54 2.84 -17.03
CA GLY A 305 -16.13 1.60 -16.54
C GLY A 305 -15.91 1.35 -15.04
N PRO A 306 -16.57 0.33 -14.46
CA PRO A 306 -16.38 -0.05 -13.06
C PRO A 306 -14.92 -0.38 -12.74
N LEU A 307 -14.23 -1.07 -13.64
CA LEU A 307 -12.82 -1.43 -13.49
C LEU A 307 -11.91 -0.20 -13.39
N LEU A 308 -12.04 0.77 -14.30
CA LEU A 308 -11.23 2.00 -14.24
C LEU A 308 -11.53 2.81 -12.97
N ASN A 309 -12.79 2.92 -12.56
CA ASN A 309 -13.16 3.62 -11.33
C ASN A 309 -12.57 2.95 -10.09
N TYR A 310 -12.50 1.62 -10.09
CA TYR A 310 -11.86 0.84 -9.05
C TYR A 310 -10.35 1.06 -9.02
N LEU A 311 -9.67 0.87 -10.15
CA LEU A 311 -8.21 1.03 -10.26
C LEU A 311 -7.75 2.46 -9.98
N THR A 312 -8.52 3.46 -10.41
CA THR A 312 -8.23 4.88 -10.14
C THR A 312 -8.27 5.20 -8.64
N GLN A 313 -9.19 4.56 -7.89
CA GLN A 313 -9.23 4.69 -6.43
C GLN A 313 -8.08 3.93 -5.78
N ALA A 314 -7.71 2.76 -6.31
CA ALA A 314 -6.64 1.93 -5.80
C ALA A 314 -5.23 2.51 -6.03
N THR A 315 -5.05 3.30 -7.10
CA THR A 315 -3.73 3.79 -7.56
C THR A 315 -2.90 4.44 -6.45
N PHE A 316 -3.51 5.33 -5.65
CA PHE A 316 -2.77 6.08 -4.64
C PHE A 316 -2.42 5.22 -3.41
N PRO A 317 -3.34 4.43 -2.84
CA PRO A 317 -3.00 3.40 -1.85
C PRO A 317 -1.93 2.40 -2.31
N PHE A 318 -1.99 1.96 -3.58
CA PHE A 318 -0.96 1.08 -4.16
C PHE A 318 0.40 1.77 -4.17
N TYR A 319 0.44 3.02 -4.64
CA TYR A 319 1.67 3.80 -4.62
C TYR A 319 2.23 3.98 -3.19
N LEU A 320 1.40 4.16 -2.17
CA LEU A 320 1.89 4.19 -0.79
C LEU A 320 2.48 2.84 -0.37
N ALA A 321 1.74 1.75 -0.58
CA ALA A 321 2.07 0.43 -0.04
C ALA A 321 3.23 -0.29 -0.76
N HIS A 322 3.32 -0.17 -2.09
CA HIS A 322 4.08 -1.11 -2.93
C HIS A 322 5.55 -1.24 -2.52
N GLN A 323 6.26 -0.15 -2.24
CA GLN A 323 7.68 -0.20 -1.93
C GLN A 323 7.93 -0.87 -0.57
N THR A 324 7.17 -0.50 0.47
CA THR A 324 7.30 -1.17 1.78
C THR A 324 6.96 -2.66 1.69
N VAL A 325 5.93 -3.02 0.93
CA VAL A 325 5.58 -4.42 0.68
C VAL A 325 6.71 -5.15 -0.05
N LEU A 326 7.28 -4.53 -1.10
CA LEU A 326 8.37 -5.12 -1.88
C LEU A 326 9.63 -5.32 -1.03
N VAL A 327 10.05 -4.30 -0.28
CA VAL A 327 11.24 -4.39 0.60
C VAL A 327 11.06 -5.50 1.64
N ALA A 328 9.89 -5.59 2.27
CA ALA A 328 9.58 -6.69 3.18
C ALA A 328 9.56 -8.06 2.48
N ALA A 329 8.99 -8.14 1.27
CA ALA A 329 8.91 -9.38 0.51
C ALA A 329 10.31 -9.91 0.12
N VAL A 330 11.20 -9.03 -0.36
CA VAL A 330 12.59 -9.38 -0.66
C VAL A 330 13.29 -9.88 0.59
N TRP A 331 13.18 -9.16 1.71
CA TRP A 331 13.82 -9.56 2.96
C TRP A 331 13.35 -10.92 3.49
N ILE A 332 12.07 -11.26 3.31
CA ILE A 332 11.49 -12.53 3.75
C ILE A 332 11.87 -13.69 2.83
N ILE A 333 11.94 -13.46 1.52
CA ILE A 333 12.11 -14.52 0.51
C ILE A 333 13.57 -14.72 0.13
N ARG A 334 14.42 -13.69 0.13
CA ARG A 334 15.83 -13.78 -0.25
C ARG A 334 16.59 -14.96 0.40
N PRO A 335 16.41 -15.28 1.71
CA PRO A 335 17.10 -16.42 2.33
C PRO A 335 16.79 -17.78 1.71
N ALA A 336 15.67 -17.90 1.00
CA ALA A 336 15.30 -19.08 0.22
C ALA A 336 16.30 -19.47 -0.85
N ASN A 337 17.03 -18.48 -1.36
CA ASN A 337 17.78 -18.55 -2.60
C ASN A 337 16.99 -19.20 -3.76
N LEU A 338 15.71 -18.79 -3.94
CA LEU A 338 14.87 -19.30 -5.03
C LEU A 338 15.55 -19.04 -6.39
N PRO A 339 15.28 -19.87 -7.42
CA PRO A 339 15.69 -19.55 -8.79
C PRO A 339 15.15 -18.18 -9.21
N ALA A 340 16.00 -17.36 -9.86
CA ALA A 340 15.68 -15.97 -10.15
C ALA A 340 14.31 -15.74 -10.83
N PRO A 341 13.84 -16.55 -11.80
CA PRO A 341 12.51 -16.37 -12.38
C PRO A 341 11.37 -16.58 -11.37
N VAL A 342 11.52 -17.55 -10.47
CA VAL A 342 10.53 -17.86 -9.43
C VAL A 342 10.50 -16.75 -8.39
N GLU A 343 11.65 -16.25 -7.98
CA GLU A 343 11.76 -15.11 -7.07
C GLU A 343 11.12 -13.86 -7.70
N LEU A 344 11.46 -13.54 -8.95
CA LEU A 344 10.93 -12.39 -9.68
C LEU A 344 9.40 -12.43 -9.75
N LEU A 345 8.82 -13.56 -10.19
CA LEU A 345 7.37 -13.71 -10.28
C LEU A 345 6.71 -13.63 -8.90
N SER A 346 7.36 -14.16 -7.86
CA SER A 346 6.88 -14.08 -6.48
C SER A 346 6.88 -12.63 -5.97
N LEU A 347 7.96 -11.87 -6.20
CA LEU A 347 8.04 -10.47 -5.79
C LEU A 347 7.01 -9.60 -6.51
N ILE A 348 6.79 -9.81 -7.81
CA ILE A 348 5.72 -9.14 -8.57
C ILE A 348 4.37 -9.49 -7.94
N ALA A 349 4.06 -10.78 -7.79
CA ALA A 349 2.79 -11.24 -7.26
C ALA A 349 2.52 -10.70 -5.85
N ILE A 350 3.49 -10.82 -4.93
CA ILE A 350 3.36 -10.35 -3.55
C ILE A 350 3.23 -8.84 -3.50
N THR A 351 3.94 -8.09 -4.32
CA THR A 351 3.83 -6.62 -4.32
C THR A 351 2.47 -6.16 -4.83
N PHE A 352 1.96 -6.75 -5.91
CA PHE A 352 0.62 -6.41 -6.44
C PHE A 352 -0.49 -6.90 -5.52
N VAL A 353 -0.46 -8.15 -5.09
CA VAL A 353 -1.49 -8.75 -4.22
C VAL A 353 -1.44 -8.13 -2.82
N GLY A 354 -0.25 -7.87 -2.29
CA GLY A 354 -0.07 -7.19 -1.00
C GLY A 354 -0.58 -5.75 -1.05
N SER A 355 -0.25 -4.99 -2.09
CA SER A 355 -0.80 -3.63 -2.30
C SER A 355 -2.32 -3.65 -2.48
N LEU A 356 -2.85 -4.65 -3.19
CA LEU A 356 -4.29 -4.88 -3.35
C LEU A 356 -4.95 -5.19 -2.00
N ALA A 357 -4.36 -6.07 -1.21
CA ALA A 357 -4.87 -6.43 0.11
C ALA A 357 -4.91 -5.21 1.04
N VAL A 358 -3.85 -4.40 1.05
CA VAL A 358 -3.81 -3.13 1.79
C VAL A 358 -4.93 -2.21 1.32
N TYR A 359 -5.08 -1.99 0.01
CA TYR A 359 -6.16 -1.18 -0.53
C TYR A 359 -7.55 -1.71 -0.12
N GLU A 360 -7.77 -3.01 -0.21
CA GLU A 360 -9.04 -3.65 0.16
C GLU A 360 -9.35 -3.48 1.64
N VAL A 361 -8.36 -3.61 2.53
CA VAL A 361 -8.52 -3.35 3.96
C VAL A 361 -8.86 -1.88 4.19
N VAL A 362 -8.05 -0.98 3.65
CA VAL A 362 -8.21 0.47 3.80
C VAL A 362 -9.57 0.93 3.27
N ARG A 363 -10.03 0.43 2.12
CA ARG A 363 -11.32 0.85 1.55
C ARG A 363 -12.49 0.48 2.47
N ARG A 364 -12.37 -0.53 3.33
CA ARG A 364 -13.44 -1.03 4.21
C ARG A 364 -13.44 -0.39 5.60
N ILE A 365 -12.35 0.23 6.03
CA ILE A 365 -12.19 0.81 7.38
C ILE A 365 -12.27 2.34 7.28
N PRO A 366 -13.41 2.98 7.67
CA PRO A 366 -13.62 4.42 7.48
C PRO A 366 -12.52 5.32 8.05
N VAL A 367 -11.99 4.95 9.22
CA VAL A 367 -11.04 5.76 10.00
C VAL A 367 -9.69 5.92 9.31
N ILE A 368 -9.20 4.88 8.63
CA ILE A 368 -7.85 4.90 8.02
C ILE A 368 -7.87 5.38 6.57
N ARG A 369 -9.03 5.43 5.91
CA ARG A 369 -9.15 5.87 4.50
C ARG A 369 -8.39 7.16 4.18
N PRO A 370 -8.49 8.24 4.98
CA PRO A 370 -7.79 9.48 4.67
C PRO A 370 -6.27 9.39 4.76
N LEU A 371 -5.72 8.55 5.66
CA LEU A 371 -4.28 8.29 5.77
C LEU A 371 -3.72 7.61 4.51
N TRP A 372 -4.59 7.01 3.69
CA TRP A 372 -4.23 6.36 2.43
C TRP A 372 -4.78 7.14 1.22
N GLY A 373 -5.20 8.39 1.41
CA GLY A 373 -5.65 9.28 0.33
C GLY A 373 -7.01 8.93 -0.28
N LEU A 374 -7.80 8.08 0.39
CA LEU A 374 -9.17 7.78 0.04
C LEU A 374 -10.16 8.75 0.71
N LYS A 375 -11.26 9.06 0.02
CA LYS A 375 -12.36 9.85 0.61
C LYS A 375 -13.08 9.07 1.71
N PRO A 376 -13.63 9.70 2.76
CA PRO A 376 -14.50 9.04 3.73
C PRO A 376 -15.68 8.28 3.07
N LEU A 377 -16.22 7.26 3.74
CA LEU A 377 -17.32 6.42 3.24
C LEU A 377 -18.70 7.05 3.40
N ASP A 378 -18.86 7.83 4.46
CA ASP A 378 -20.11 8.50 4.77
C ASP A 378 -19.95 9.93 4.26
N ASP A 379 -20.98 10.51 3.63
CA ASP A 379 -20.99 11.88 3.06
C ASP A 379 -20.69 13.01 4.08
N ARG A 380 -20.24 12.64 5.29
CA ARG A 380 -19.69 13.50 6.31
C ARG A 380 -18.64 14.43 5.70
N PRO A 381 -18.73 15.74 6.00
CA PRO A 381 -17.78 16.71 5.51
C PRO A 381 -16.37 16.28 5.93
N TRP A 382 -15.44 16.28 4.98
CA TRP A 382 -14.02 16.17 5.28
C TRP A 382 -13.47 17.57 5.60
N PRO A 383 -12.78 17.79 6.74
CA PRO A 383 -12.16 16.82 7.66
C PRO A 383 -13.11 16.11 8.67
N LEU A 384 -12.74 14.88 9.09
CA LEU A 384 -13.49 13.99 10.00
C LEU A 384 -13.89 14.66 11.33
N ASP A 385 -15.17 14.55 11.70
CA ASP A 385 -15.65 14.83 13.06
C ASP A 385 -15.38 13.63 13.99
N LEU A 386 -14.40 13.81 14.89
CA LEU A 386 -13.97 12.80 15.86
C LEU A 386 -15.00 12.55 16.98
N GLN A 387 -15.86 13.52 17.29
CA GLN A 387 -16.85 13.38 18.37
C GLN A 387 -17.99 12.43 17.95
N ALA A 388 -18.34 12.42 16.66
CA ALA A 388 -19.31 11.50 16.09
C ALA A 388 -18.87 10.02 16.12
N LEU A 389 -17.58 9.72 16.29
CA LEU A 389 -17.06 8.34 16.40
C LEU A 389 -17.24 7.75 17.81
N LEU A 390 -17.48 8.57 18.83
CA LEU A 390 -17.39 8.18 20.25
C LEU A 390 -18.71 7.76 20.91
N LYS A 391 -19.85 7.78 20.20
CA LYS A 391 -21.14 7.33 20.74
C LYS A 391 -21.77 6.29 19.82
N PRO A 392 -21.97 5.04 20.29
CA PRO A 392 -23.30 4.75 20.86
C PRO A 392 -23.35 3.61 21.93
N LYS A 393 -24.23 3.73 22.94
CA LYS A 393 -24.63 2.62 23.83
C LYS A 393 -25.74 1.79 23.16
N LEU A 394 -25.36 0.88 22.27
CA LEU A 394 -26.29 -0.02 21.56
C LEU A 394 -26.56 -1.32 22.34
N ARG A 395 -27.69 -1.98 22.04
CA ARG A 395 -27.99 -3.36 22.48
C ARG A 395 -26.81 -4.28 22.09
N TYR A 396 -26.44 -5.20 22.99
CA TYR A 396 -25.27 -6.09 22.88
C TYR A 396 -23.87 -5.44 23.00
N HIS A 397 -23.75 -4.19 23.44
CA HIS A 397 -22.46 -3.49 23.56
C HIS A 397 -21.33 -4.30 24.22
N ARG A 398 -21.62 -4.99 25.35
CA ARG A 398 -20.61 -5.84 26.04
C ARG A 398 -20.15 -7.03 25.18
N ARG A 399 -21.08 -7.68 24.47
CA ARG A 399 -20.77 -8.81 23.57
C ARG A 399 -19.95 -8.35 22.37
N ARG A 400 -20.31 -7.19 21.83
CA ARG A 400 -19.59 -6.51 20.75
C ARG A 400 -18.17 -6.11 21.14
N ARG A 401 -17.95 -5.62 22.37
CA ARG A 401 -16.60 -5.36 22.91
C ARG A 401 -15.73 -6.62 22.95
N LEU A 402 -16.28 -7.75 23.41
CA LEU A 402 -15.56 -9.03 23.43
C LEU A 402 -15.24 -9.53 22.01
N LEU A 403 -16.16 -9.39 21.05
CA LEU A 403 -15.84 -9.65 19.65
C LEU A 403 -14.79 -8.67 19.10
N GLY A 404 -14.80 -7.41 19.55
CA GLY A 404 -13.76 -6.43 19.26
C GLY A 404 -12.38 -6.89 19.74
N VAL A 405 -12.29 -7.55 20.90
CA VAL A 405 -11.05 -8.22 21.35
C VAL A 405 -10.67 -9.33 20.37
N GLY A 406 -11.62 -10.13 19.89
CA GLY A 406 -11.39 -11.14 18.85
C GLY A 406 -10.92 -10.57 17.51
N VAL A 407 -11.32 -9.36 17.15
CA VAL A 407 -10.79 -8.62 15.98
C VAL A 407 -9.36 -8.15 16.24
N ALA A 408 -9.06 -7.69 17.46
CA ALA A 408 -7.76 -7.16 17.82
C ALA A 408 -6.68 -8.24 18.09
N ALA A 409 -7.06 -9.41 18.60
CA ALA A 409 -6.11 -10.44 19.03
C ALA A 409 -5.18 -10.92 17.89
N PRO A 410 -5.69 -11.24 16.68
CA PRO A 410 -4.83 -11.60 15.56
C PRO A 410 -3.90 -10.47 15.13
N LEU A 411 -4.37 -9.23 15.18
CA LEU A 411 -3.55 -8.06 14.83
C LEU A 411 -2.38 -7.93 15.81
N LEU A 412 -2.66 -8.08 17.12
CA LEU A 412 -1.60 -8.10 18.13
C LEU A 412 -0.61 -9.23 17.86
N ALA A 413 -1.09 -10.47 17.68
CA ALA A 413 -0.22 -11.61 17.43
C ALA A 413 0.70 -11.40 16.22
N LEU A 414 0.16 -10.92 15.09
CA LEU A 414 0.96 -10.59 13.91
C LEU A 414 1.95 -9.46 14.15
N THR A 415 1.55 -8.40 14.88
CA THR A 415 2.45 -7.27 15.18
C THR A 415 3.59 -7.68 16.11
N VAL A 416 3.31 -8.56 17.08
CA VAL A 416 4.29 -9.12 18.01
C VAL A 416 5.29 -9.98 17.27
N VAL A 417 4.81 -10.88 16.40
CA VAL A 417 5.67 -11.71 15.55
C VAL A 417 6.58 -10.83 14.69
N ALA A 418 6.00 -9.85 14.00
CA ALA A 418 6.76 -8.92 13.17
C ALA A 418 7.81 -8.16 14.01
N ALA A 419 7.42 -7.61 15.15
CA ALA A 419 8.34 -6.90 16.04
C ALA A 419 9.48 -7.79 16.56
N ALA A 420 9.19 -9.04 16.92
CA ALA A 420 10.19 -9.98 17.39
C ALA A 420 11.18 -10.37 16.27
N ILE A 421 10.69 -10.58 15.05
CA ILE A 421 11.54 -10.82 13.85
C ILE A 421 12.45 -9.63 13.61
N LEU A 422 11.89 -8.41 13.64
CA LEU A 422 12.65 -7.19 13.45
C LEU A 422 13.75 -7.06 14.52
N ALA A 423 13.44 -7.39 15.78
CA ALA A 423 14.38 -7.32 16.90
C ALA A 423 15.39 -8.48 16.98
N TYR A 424 15.39 -9.44 16.04
CA TYR A 424 16.29 -10.59 16.03
C TYR A 424 17.21 -10.55 14.79
N PRO A 425 18.39 -9.89 14.90
CA PRO A 425 19.39 -9.88 13.83
C PRO A 425 19.84 -11.30 13.47
N GLY A 426 19.84 -11.62 12.17
CA GLY A 426 20.20 -12.94 11.67
C GLY A 426 19.07 -13.95 11.67
N PHE A 427 17.85 -13.58 12.11
CA PHE A 427 16.71 -14.48 12.05
C PHE A 427 16.34 -14.80 10.60
N ASN A 428 16.43 -16.08 10.22
CA ASN A 428 16.13 -16.56 8.89
C ASN A 428 14.66 -16.94 8.78
N ASN A 429 13.95 -16.22 7.90
CA ASN A 429 12.52 -16.38 7.78
C ASN A 429 12.05 -17.71 7.18
N ALA A 430 12.94 -18.40 6.48
CA ALA A 430 12.69 -19.67 5.81
C ALA A 430 12.97 -20.87 6.73
N THR A 431 14.03 -20.81 7.53
CA THR A 431 14.57 -21.99 8.22
C THR A 431 14.25 -22.04 9.71
N GLN A 432 13.96 -20.90 10.35
CA GLN A 432 13.74 -20.86 11.81
C GLN A 432 12.27 -20.92 12.18
N TYR A 433 12.01 -21.64 13.28
CA TYR A 433 10.68 -21.82 13.86
C TYR A 433 10.17 -20.51 14.47
N LEU A 434 8.84 -20.34 14.50
CA LEU A 434 8.23 -19.14 15.09
C LEU A 434 8.52 -19.05 16.59
N SER A 435 8.56 -20.19 17.29
CA SER A 435 8.85 -20.25 18.73
C SER A 435 10.28 -19.84 19.09
N GLU A 436 11.23 -19.88 18.14
CA GLU A 436 12.60 -19.40 18.39
C GLU A 436 12.65 -17.89 18.62
N LEU A 437 11.65 -17.12 18.17
CA LEU A 437 11.53 -15.69 18.47
C LEU A 437 11.37 -15.40 19.97
N GLY A 438 10.86 -16.38 20.73
CA GLY A 438 10.80 -16.35 22.18
C GLY A 438 11.87 -17.18 22.88
N GLY A 439 12.76 -17.82 22.11
CA GLY A 439 13.73 -18.79 22.62
C GLY A 439 15.02 -18.16 23.14
N ALA A 440 15.90 -18.99 23.68
CA ALA A 440 17.16 -18.57 24.31
C ALA A 440 18.12 -17.81 23.36
N THR A 441 18.01 -18.02 22.05
CA THR A 441 18.87 -17.41 21.04
C THR A 441 18.38 -16.02 20.59
N ALA A 442 17.14 -15.63 20.93
CA ALA A 442 16.60 -14.33 20.60
C ALA A 442 17.21 -13.23 21.48
N ARG A 443 17.51 -12.07 20.89
CA ARG A 443 18.02 -10.91 21.65
C ARG A 443 16.99 -10.29 22.60
N ALA A 444 15.71 -10.34 22.21
CA ALA A 444 14.61 -9.74 22.96
C ALA A 444 13.40 -10.70 23.04
N PRO A 445 13.54 -11.88 23.69
CA PRO A 445 12.52 -12.94 23.68
C PRO A 445 11.20 -12.49 24.31
N MET A 446 11.24 -11.50 25.20
CA MET A 446 10.06 -10.93 25.85
C MET A 446 9.09 -10.24 24.89
N ILE A 447 9.56 -9.74 23.75
CA ILE A 447 8.67 -9.16 22.73
C ILE A 447 7.69 -10.25 22.25
N PHE A 448 8.23 -11.42 21.89
CA PHE A 448 7.45 -12.55 21.45
C PHE A 448 6.65 -13.19 22.59
N ASN A 449 7.31 -13.59 23.68
CA ASN A 449 6.66 -14.32 24.78
C ASN A 449 5.59 -13.47 25.47
N GLY A 450 5.88 -12.20 25.79
CA GLY A 450 4.90 -11.30 26.39
C GLY A 450 3.72 -11.03 25.44
N GLY A 451 4.00 -10.85 24.15
CA GLY A 451 2.95 -10.61 23.17
C GLY A 451 2.05 -11.82 22.91
N VAL A 452 2.63 -13.02 22.82
CA VAL A 452 1.86 -14.29 22.70
C VAL A 452 1.03 -14.54 23.96
N PHE A 453 1.56 -14.21 25.15
CA PHE A 453 0.81 -14.31 26.41
C PHE A 453 -0.47 -13.46 26.36
N VAL A 454 -0.33 -12.19 25.98
CA VAL A 454 -1.46 -11.25 25.87
C VAL A 454 -2.43 -11.71 24.76
N ALA A 455 -1.92 -12.16 23.62
CA ALA A 455 -2.75 -12.71 22.55
C ALA A 455 -3.55 -13.94 22.99
N GLY A 456 -2.96 -14.82 23.82
CA GLY A 456 -3.65 -15.97 24.42
C GLY A 456 -4.81 -15.56 25.33
N VAL A 457 -4.59 -14.57 26.21
CA VAL A 457 -5.65 -14.00 27.05
C VAL A 457 -6.75 -13.38 26.20
N MET A 458 -6.38 -12.63 25.16
CA MET A 458 -7.36 -12.03 24.24
C MET A 458 -8.15 -13.09 23.47
N ALA A 459 -7.53 -14.20 23.06
CA ALA A 459 -8.21 -15.32 22.39
C ALA A 459 -9.25 -15.98 23.31
N ALA A 460 -8.93 -16.16 24.60
CA ALA A 460 -9.88 -16.67 25.59
C ALA A 460 -11.10 -15.72 25.75
N LEU A 461 -10.85 -14.41 25.87
CA LEU A 461 -11.92 -13.40 25.94
C LEU A 461 -12.76 -13.35 24.66
N ALA A 462 -12.13 -13.47 23.50
CA ALA A 462 -12.81 -13.55 22.21
C ALA A 462 -13.74 -14.77 22.15
N GLY A 463 -13.31 -15.91 22.68
CA GLY A 463 -14.11 -17.12 22.84
C GLY A 463 -15.41 -16.91 23.58
N ILE A 464 -15.35 -16.22 24.71
CA ILE A 464 -16.55 -15.81 25.48
C ILE A 464 -17.44 -14.92 24.59
N GLY A 465 -16.84 -13.99 23.84
CA GLY A 465 -17.54 -13.15 22.86
C GLY A 465 -18.29 -13.97 21.79
N PHE A 466 -17.64 -14.96 21.18
CA PHE A 466 -18.24 -15.87 20.21
C PHE A 466 -19.40 -16.66 20.81
N GLY A 467 -19.19 -17.28 21.98
CA GLY A 467 -20.23 -18.04 22.67
C GLY A 467 -21.46 -17.20 22.98
N LEU A 468 -21.26 -15.99 23.51
CA LEU A 468 -22.33 -15.03 23.79
C LEU A 468 -23.02 -14.52 22.51
N ALA A 469 -22.28 -14.35 21.41
CA ALA A 469 -22.84 -13.94 20.12
C ALA A 469 -23.71 -15.04 19.50
N VAL A 470 -23.26 -16.29 19.53
CA VAL A 470 -24.05 -17.45 19.08
C VAL A 470 -25.32 -17.57 19.91
N TYR A 471 -25.22 -17.47 21.24
CA TYR A 471 -26.39 -17.46 22.11
C TYR A 471 -27.34 -16.30 21.78
N ALA A 472 -26.81 -15.10 21.52
CA ALA A 472 -27.61 -13.93 21.15
C ALA A 472 -28.42 -14.13 19.87
N LEU A 473 -27.80 -14.73 18.86
CA LEU A 473 -28.35 -14.81 17.51
C LEU A 473 -29.25 -16.03 17.31
N THR A 474 -29.07 -17.09 18.10
CA THR A 474 -29.69 -18.41 17.85
C THR A 474 -30.40 -19.03 19.05
N GLY A 475 -30.12 -18.55 20.27
CA GLY A 475 -30.57 -19.17 21.52
C GLY A 475 -29.83 -20.47 21.89
N ALA A 476 -28.87 -20.94 21.10
CA ALA A 476 -28.16 -22.21 21.32
C ALA A 476 -27.14 -22.11 22.49
N ARG A 477 -27.61 -22.33 23.72
CA ARG A 477 -26.79 -22.23 24.95
C ARG A 477 -25.63 -23.21 24.97
N VAL A 478 -25.89 -24.49 24.67
CA VAL A 478 -24.88 -25.56 24.70
C VAL A 478 -23.78 -25.28 23.69
N ALA A 479 -24.15 -24.95 22.44
CA ALA A 479 -23.18 -24.61 21.41
C ALA A 479 -22.33 -23.39 21.79
N GLY A 480 -22.96 -22.33 22.33
CA GLY A 480 -22.25 -21.16 22.81
C GLY A 480 -21.25 -21.48 23.93
N ALA A 481 -21.61 -22.33 24.89
CA ALA A 481 -20.73 -22.75 25.98
C ALA A 481 -19.54 -23.58 25.49
N VAL A 482 -19.77 -24.56 24.62
CA VAL A 482 -18.71 -25.40 24.05
C VAL A 482 -17.70 -24.55 23.26
N ILE A 483 -18.18 -23.61 22.43
CA ILE A 483 -17.30 -22.68 21.71
C ILE A 483 -16.44 -21.86 22.68
N ALA A 484 -17.05 -21.31 23.74
CA ALA A 484 -16.30 -20.52 24.71
C ALA A 484 -15.22 -21.34 25.42
N VAL A 485 -15.55 -22.57 25.85
CA VAL A 485 -14.59 -23.47 26.51
C VAL A 485 -13.40 -23.79 25.60
N VAL A 486 -13.65 -24.13 24.33
CA VAL A 486 -12.57 -24.46 23.38
C VAL A 486 -11.60 -23.29 23.20
N PHE A 487 -12.11 -22.06 23.04
CA PHE A 487 -11.26 -20.88 22.94
C PHE A 487 -10.52 -20.55 24.24
N VAL A 488 -11.15 -20.75 25.40
CA VAL A 488 -10.50 -20.53 26.71
C VAL A 488 -9.35 -21.50 26.91
N LEU A 489 -9.55 -22.79 26.60
CA LEU A 489 -8.48 -23.79 26.67
C LEU A 489 -7.36 -23.49 25.67
N ALA A 490 -7.70 -23.08 24.45
CA ALA A 490 -6.71 -22.69 23.46
C ALA A 490 -5.90 -21.45 23.88
N GLY A 491 -6.57 -20.44 24.42
CA GLY A 491 -5.94 -19.24 24.99
C GLY A 491 -5.03 -19.57 26.17
N ALA A 492 -5.48 -20.42 27.09
CA ALA A 492 -4.70 -20.89 28.22
C ALA A 492 -3.45 -21.66 27.77
N GLY A 493 -3.56 -22.52 26.76
CA GLY A 493 -2.42 -23.22 26.16
C GLY A 493 -1.36 -22.26 25.61
N MET A 494 -1.78 -21.26 24.83
CA MET A 494 -0.87 -20.23 24.30
C MET A 494 -0.22 -19.37 25.39
N SER A 495 -0.98 -18.97 26.42
CA SER A 495 -0.42 -18.18 27.52
C SER A 495 0.50 -19.02 28.43
N ALA A 496 0.20 -20.30 28.62
CA ALA A 496 1.04 -21.19 29.41
C ALA A 496 2.37 -21.48 28.70
N SER A 497 2.37 -21.63 27.37
CA SER A 497 3.60 -21.94 26.63
C SER A 497 4.64 -20.81 26.67
N THR A 498 4.25 -19.58 26.98
CA THR A 498 5.20 -18.46 27.10
C THR A 498 5.90 -18.42 28.46
N LEU A 499 5.39 -19.16 29.45
CA LEU A 499 6.03 -19.30 30.77
C LEU A 499 7.21 -20.29 30.73
N TRP A 500 7.23 -21.18 29.74
CA TRP A 500 8.32 -22.10 29.45
C TRP A 500 8.82 -21.86 28.01
N PRO A 501 9.77 -20.95 27.81
CA PRO A 501 10.29 -20.62 26.49
C PRO A 501 10.91 -21.82 25.77
N TRP A 502 10.87 -21.79 24.44
CA TRP A 502 11.56 -22.77 23.61
C TRP A 502 13.07 -22.81 23.93
N PRO A 503 13.71 -23.99 24.07
CA PRO A 503 13.23 -25.33 23.73
C PRO A 503 12.68 -26.19 24.89
N ASP A 504 12.24 -25.60 26.01
CA ASP A 504 11.70 -26.38 27.15
C ASP A 504 10.55 -27.30 26.70
N PRO A 505 10.55 -28.62 27.01
CA PRO A 505 9.48 -29.53 26.60
C PRO A 505 8.08 -29.09 27.03
N ARG A 506 7.96 -28.36 28.14
CA ARG A 506 6.68 -27.81 28.62
C ARG A 506 6.12 -26.73 27.70
N HIS A 507 6.93 -26.13 26.84
CA HIS A 507 6.49 -25.23 25.77
C HIS A 507 5.41 -25.89 24.89
N MET A 508 5.46 -27.21 24.73
CA MET A 508 4.51 -27.98 23.92
C MET A 508 3.07 -27.97 24.47
N VAL A 509 2.83 -27.39 25.65
CA VAL A 509 1.48 -27.05 26.14
C VAL A 509 0.71 -26.16 25.15
N ILE A 510 1.42 -25.44 24.26
CA ILE A 510 0.83 -24.70 23.14
C ILE A 510 -0.03 -25.59 22.23
N ASN A 511 0.17 -26.91 22.22
CA ASN A 511 -0.67 -27.84 21.47
C ASN A 511 -2.13 -27.86 21.94
N LEU A 512 -2.44 -27.42 23.16
CA LEU A 512 -3.82 -27.17 23.59
C LEU A 512 -4.49 -26.10 22.72
N ALA A 513 -3.71 -25.18 22.14
CA ALA A 513 -4.19 -24.21 21.17
C ALA A 513 -4.68 -24.86 19.87
N LEU A 514 -4.25 -26.08 19.53
CA LEU A 514 -4.77 -26.81 18.36
C LEU A 514 -6.26 -27.12 18.49
N GLY A 515 -6.84 -27.09 19.71
CA GLY A 515 -8.28 -27.14 19.91
C GLY A 515 -9.04 -26.05 19.14
N ILE A 516 -8.39 -24.91 18.84
CA ILE A 516 -8.97 -23.84 18.03
C ILE A 516 -9.25 -24.26 16.58
N GLN A 517 -8.62 -25.34 16.08
CA GLN A 517 -8.94 -25.89 14.76
C GLN A 517 -10.36 -26.41 14.66
N LEU A 518 -10.96 -26.86 15.77
CA LEU A 518 -12.35 -27.33 15.80
C LEU A 518 -13.34 -26.16 15.88
N ALA A 519 -12.88 -24.97 16.26
CA ALA A 519 -13.74 -23.82 16.53
C ALA A 519 -14.57 -23.36 15.31
N PRO A 520 -14.07 -23.35 14.06
CA PRO A 520 -14.92 -23.03 12.90
C PRO A 520 -16.08 -24.00 12.72
N VAL A 521 -15.87 -25.30 12.95
CA VAL A 521 -16.93 -26.32 12.86
C VAL A 521 -17.95 -26.15 14.00
N LEU A 522 -17.48 -25.85 15.21
CA LEU A 522 -18.37 -25.56 16.33
C LEU A 522 -19.19 -24.28 16.10
N LEU A 523 -18.61 -23.26 15.46
CA LEU A 523 -19.33 -22.06 15.04
C LEU A 523 -20.36 -22.36 13.94
N LEU A 524 -20.03 -23.24 12.97
CA LEU A 524 -20.99 -23.71 11.97
C LEU A 524 -22.19 -24.40 12.62
N TRP A 525 -21.93 -25.27 13.61
CA TRP A 525 -22.96 -25.94 14.41
C TRP A 525 -23.82 -24.93 15.18
N GLY A 526 -23.19 -24.01 15.92
CA GLY A 526 -23.90 -22.98 16.68
C GLY A 526 -24.73 -22.03 15.82
N LEU A 527 -24.31 -21.78 14.58
CA LEU A 527 -24.99 -20.91 13.62
C LEU A 527 -25.88 -21.66 12.62
N ALA A 528 -26.06 -22.98 12.77
CA ALA A 528 -26.77 -23.82 11.80
C ALA A 528 -28.17 -23.27 11.46
N LYS A 529 -28.92 -22.84 12.49
CA LYS A 529 -30.28 -22.28 12.35
C LYS A 529 -30.36 -20.91 11.62
N ARG A 530 -29.25 -20.18 11.46
CA ARG A 530 -29.23 -18.87 10.77
C ARG A 530 -29.01 -19.02 9.28
N ARG A 531 -30.00 -18.65 8.46
CA ARG A 531 -29.91 -18.69 6.99
C ARG A 531 -29.26 -17.45 6.37
N ASP A 532 -29.14 -16.38 7.13
CA ASP A 532 -28.72 -15.04 6.69
C ASP A 532 -27.20 -14.78 6.85
N LEU A 533 -26.42 -15.83 7.09
CA LEU A 533 -24.96 -15.80 7.20
C LEU A 533 -24.24 -16.77 6.24
N PRO A 534 -24.66 -16.90 4.95
CA PRO A 534 -24.11 -17.94 4.06
C PRO A 534 -22.61 -17.75 3.79
N ARG A 535 -22.16 -16.50 3.63
CA ARG A 535 -20.75 -16.17 3.38
C ARG A 535 -19.85 -16.53 4.56
N LEU A 536 -20.30 -16.28 5.79
CA LEU A 536 -19.55 -16.65 6.99
C LEU A 536 -19.45 -18.17 7.11
N LYS A 537 -20.53 -18.90 6.82
CA LYS A 537 -20.52 -20.36 6.86
C LYS A 537 -19.54 -20.95 5.84
N ILE A 538 -19.56 -20.47 4.60
CA ILE A 538 -18.59 -20.89 3.57
C ILE A 538 -17.17 -20.58 4.03
N PHE A 539 -16.92 -19.36 4.54
CA PHE A 539 -15.62 -18.97 5.07
C PHE A 539 -15.13 -19.93 6.17
N LEU A 540 -15.95 -20.20 7.18
CA LEU A 540 -15.58 -21.11 8.28
C LEU A 540 -15.31 -22.55 7.81
N ALA A 541 -16.10 -23.05 6.86
CA ALA A 541 -15.88 -24.37 6.28
C ALA A 541 -14.54 -24.44 5.52
N VAL A 542 -14.27 -23.45 4.67
CA VAL A 542 -13.00 -23.35 3.93
C VAL A 542 -11.82 -23.22 4.91
N THR A 543 -11.92 -22.36 5.93
CA THR A 543 -10.86 -22.23 6.96
C THR A 543 -10.57 -23.56 7.64
N PHE A 544 -11.61 -24.31 8.03
CA PHE A 544 -11.43 -25.64 8.63
C PHE A 544 -10.68 -26.60 7.69
N VAL A 545 -11.10 -26.69 6.43
CA VAL A 545 -10.44 -27.55 5.43
C VAL A 545 -8.99 -27.15 5.23
N VAL A 546 -8.70 -25.85 5.07
CA VAL A 546 -7.33 -25.35 4.89
C VAL A 546 -6.46 -25.65 6.12
N MET A 547 -6.98 -25.45 7.34
CA MET A 547 -6.24 -25.80 8.58
C MET A 547 -5.96 -27.29 8.67
N ALA A 548 -6.92 -28.14 8.30
CA ALA A 548 -6.74 -29.60 8.27
C ALA A 548 -5.65 -30.01 7.27
N ILE A 549 -5.70 -29.47 6.04
CA ILE A 549 -4.67 -29.70 5.01
C ILE A 549 -3.29 -29.28 5.52
N LEU A 550 -3.17 -28.06 6.06
CA LEU A 550 -1.89 -27.58 6.57
C LEU A 550 -1.38 -28.44 7.72
N THR A 551 -2.26 -28.90 8.63
CA THR A 551 -1.87 -29.80 9.73
C THR A 551 -1.31 -31.13 9.20
N VAL A 552 -1.92 -31.67 8.15
CA VAL A 552 -1.46 -32.92 7.52
C VAL A 552 -0.10 -32.72 6.83
N LEU A 553 0.08 -31.61 6.12
CA LEU A 553 1.33 -31.27 5.44
C LEU A 553 2.47 -30.99 6.42
N THR A 554 2.24 -30.21 7.48
CA THR A 554 3.28 -29.82 8.45
C THR A 554 3.68 -30.95 9.39
N LYS A 555 2.80 -31.92 9.64
CA LYS A 555 3.13 -33.12 10.42
C LYS A 555 3.77 -34.25 9.59
N HIS A 556 4.15 -33.98 8.34
CA HIS A 556 4.71 -34.95 7.41
C HIS A 556 3.85 -36.21 7.22
N LEU A 557 2.53 -36.10 7.44
CA LEU A 557 1.61 -37.22 7.27
C LEU A 557 1.40 -37.55 5.78
N VAL A 558 1.61 -36.56 4.89
CA VAL A 558 1.49 -36.66 3.44
C VAL A 558 2.60 -35.82 2.78
N LEU A 559 3.22 -36.33 1.71
CA LEU A 559 4.33 -35.70 0.97
C LEU A 559 5.56 -35.35 1.85
N PRO A 560 6.23 -36.36 2.45
CA PRO A 560 7.45 -36.13 3.22
C PRO A 560 8.50 -35.41 2.36
N GLY A 561 9.03 -34.29 2.87
CA GLY A 561 9.95 -33.38 2.16
C GLY A 561 9.34 -32.04 1.73
N THR A 562 8.01 -31.90 1.73
CA THR A 562 7.34 -30.62 1.43
C THR A 562 7.68 -29.55 2.46
N VAL A 563 7.60 -29.92 3.74
CA VAL A 563 8.19 -29.17 4.84
C VAL A 563 9.54 -29.82 5.14
N ASN A 564 10.58 -29.01 5.27
CA ASN A 564 11.94 -29.45 5.58
C ASN A 564 12.72 -28.29 6.25
N ASP A 565 13.93 -28.56 6.72
CA ASP A 565 14.74 -27.60 7.46
C ASP A 565 15.05 -26.31 6.67
N ALA A 566 14.96 -26.35 5.34
CA ALA A 566 15.18 -25.17 4.49
C ALA A 566 13.97 -24.24 4.40
N ASN A 567 12.74 -24.70 4.70
CA ASN A 567 11.51 -23.94 4.48
C ASN A 567 10.49 -24.00 5.63
N VAL A 568 10.81 -24.70 6.73
CA VAL A 568 9.90 -24.92 7.86
C VAL A 568 9.37 -23.61 8.44
N GLY A 569 10.19 -22.57 8.51
CA GLY A 569 9.82 -21.25 9.04
C GLY A 569 8.68 -20.58 8.26
N TRP A 570 8.58 -20.77 6.94
CA TRP A 570 7.45 -20.24 6.18
C TRP A 570 6.17 -21.04 6.40
N TRP A 571 6.28 -22.37 6.44
CA TRP A 571 5.14 -23.25 6.68
C TRP A 571 4.50 -22.99 8.03
N GLU A 572 5.31 -22.82 9.07
CA GLU A 572 4.83 -22.46 10.41
C GLU A 572 4.09 -21.13 10.44
N ARG A 573 4.57 -20.12 9.71
CA ARG A 573 3.90 -18.81 9.64
C ARG A 573 2.62 -18.87 8.85
N LEU A 574 2.62 -19.53 7.70
CA LEU A 574 1.42 -19.74 6.92
C LEU A 574 0.36 -20.41 7.79
N TYR A 575 0.77 -21.45 8.52
CA TYR A 575 -0.07 -22.15 9.47
C TYR A 575 -0.57 -21.24 10.60
N ALA A 576 0.30 -20.45 11.24
CA ALA A 576 -0.08 -19.50 12.28
C ALA A 576 -1.04 -18.41 11.77
N ILE A 577 -0.81 -17.86 10.58
CA ILE A 577 -1.68 -16.88 9.93
C ILE A 577 -3.07 -17.48 9.72
N VAL A 578 -3.14 -18.68 9.14
CA VAL A 578 -4.43 -19.35 8.91
C VAL A 578 -5.11 -19.68 10.23
N LEU A 579 -4.36 -20.13 11.25
CA LEU A 579 -4.88 -20.53 12.57
C LEU A 579 -5.43 -19.36 13.38
N VAL A 580 -4.84 -18.17 13.25
CA VAL A 580 -5.17 -17.01 14.10
C VAL A 580 -6.04 -15.98 13.37
N CYS A 581 -5.77 -15.66 12.10
CA CYS A 581 -6.43 -14.53 11.42
C CYS A 581 -7.93 -14.73 11.15
N TRP A 582 -8.39 -15.98 10.98
CA TRP A 582 -9.80 -16.26 10.74
C TRP A 582 -10.69 -15.82 11.92
N VAL A 583 -10.15 -15.85 13.14
CA VAL A 583 -10.82 -15.42 14.37
C VAL A 583 -11.26 -13.96 14.24
N GLY A 584 -10.38 -13.09 13.74
CA GLY A 584 -10.69 -11.67 13.56
C GLY A 584 -11.77 -11.42 12.52
N VAL A 585 -11.73 -12.16 11.40
CA VAL A 585 -12.76 -12.07 10.34
C VAL A 585 -14.11 -12.53 10.87
N ALA A 586 -14.16 -13.69 11.53
CA ALA A 586 -15.40 -14.23 12.09
C ALA A 586 -15.98 -13.30 13.17
N ALA A 587 -15.11 -12.77 14.05
CA ALA A 587 -15.53 -11.83 15.10
C ALA A 587 -16.10 -10.54 14.52
N TRP A 588 -15.47 -9.98 13.48
CA TRP A 588 -15.95 -8.78 12.79
C TRP A 588 -17.30 -8.99 12.11
N VAL A 589 -17.49 -10.10 11.41
CA VAL A 589 -18.77 -10.42 10.75
C VAL A 589 -19.89 -10.60 11.78
N LEU A 590 -19.61 -11.30 12.88
CA LEU A 590 -20.58 -11.46 13.97
C LEU A 590 -20.88 -10.14 14.69
N ASP A 591 -19.87 -9.27 14.89
CA ASP A 591 -20.08 -7.93 15.47
C ASP A 591 -21.03 -7.10 14.59
N ARG A 592 -20.78 -7.07 13.28
CA ARG A 592 -21.64 -6.39 12.31
C ARG A 592 -23.05 -6.95 12.31
N LYS A 593 -23.19 -8.26 12.51
CA LYS A 593 -24.51 -8.89 12.58
C LYS A 593 -25.26 -8.56 13.86
N LEU A 594 -24.58 -8.57 15.01
CA LEU A 594 -25.16 -8.12 16.28
C LEU A 594 -25.56 -6.65 16.21
N LEU A 595 -24.77 -5.82 15.54
CA LEU A 595 -25.09 -4.42 15.28
C LEU A 595 -26.39 -4.29 14.46
N SER A 596 -26.53 -5.03 13.34
CA SER A 596 -27.74 -4.96 12.51
C SER A 596 -28.98 -5.36 13.31
N VAL A 597 -28.90 -6.44 14.08
CA VAL A 597 -30.00 -6.90 14.94
C VAL A 597 -30.31 -5.90 16.06
N ALA A 598 -29.29 -5.25 16.63
CA ALA A 598 -29.46 -4.21 17.64
C ALA A 598 -30.16 -2.95 17.09
N THR A 599 -29.96 -2.63 15.82
CA THR A 599 -30.59 -1.48 15.15
C THR A 599 -31.99 -1.79 14.60
N GLU A 600 -32.24 -3.03 14.17
CA GLU A 600 -33.53 -3.48 13.63
C GLU A 600 -34.57 -3.76 14.74
N SER A 601 -34.16 -3.97 16.00
CA SER A 601 -35.05 -4.20 17.14
C SER A 601 -34.56 -3.49 18.39
N PRO A 602 -34.81 -2.16 18.52
CA PRO A 602 -34.46 -1.42 19.73
C PRO A 602 -35.15 -2.03 20.96
N ALA A 603 -34.48 -1.98 22.12
CA ALA A 603 -35.10 -2.43 23.37
C ALA A 603 -36.39 -1.63 23.63
N PRO A 604 -37.45 -2.24 24.18
CA PRO A 604 -38.59 -1.47 24.67
C PRO A 604 -38.04 -0.43 25.67
N ARG A 605 -38.36 0.85 25.44
CA ARG A 605 -38.12 1.89 26.44
C ARG A 605 -38.83 1.42 27.72
N PRO A 606 -38.23 1.57 28.92
CA PRO A 606 -39.01 1.40 30.14
C PRO A 606 -40.27 2.25 30.01
N SER A 607 -41.44 1.63 30.17
CA SER A 607 -42.72 2.33 30.09
C SER A 607 -42.68 3.51 31.06
N SER A 608 -43.13 4.67 30.61
CA SER A 608 -43.31 5.87 31.45
C SER A 608 -44.07 5.60 32.75
N ALA A 609 -44.86 4.53 32.81
CA ALA A 609 -45.53 4.04 34.00
C ALA A 609 -44.60 3.64 35.17
N ALA A 610 -43.30 3.42 34.96
CA ALA A 610 -42.35 3.13 36.03
C ALA A 610 -41.65 4.38 36.61
N ILE A 611 -41.82 5.55 35.97
CA ILE A 611 -41.25 6.83 36.44
C ILE A 611 -42.30 7.62 37.26
N GLU A 612 -43.59 7.36 37.05
CA GLU A 612 -44.68 7.98 37.84
C GLU A 612 -44.96 7.27 39.18
N ALA A 613 -44.34 6.12 39.46
CA ALA A 613 -44.49 5.40 40.73
C ALA A 613 -43.39 5.71 41.77
N SER A 614 -42.48 6.65 41.48
CA SER A 614 -41.39 7.05 42.37
C SER A 614 -41.15 8.57 42.45
N LEU A 615 -42.15 9.35 42.07
CA LEU A 615 -42.34 10.75 42.49
C LEU A 615 -43.56 10.78 43.40
#